data_AF-A0A183E9A9-F1
#
_entry.id   AF-A0A183E9A9-F1
#
_cell.length_a   1.000
_cell.length_b   1.000
_cell.length_c   1.000
_cell.angle_alpha   90.00
_cell.angle_beta   90.00
_cell.angle_gamma   90.00
#
_symmetry.space_group_name_H-M   'P 1'
#
loop_
_entity.id
_entity.type
_entity.pdbx_description
1 polymer ?
#
loop_
_entity_poly.entity_id
_entity_poly.type
_entity_poly.pdbx_seq_one_letter_code
_entity_poly.pdbx_strand_id
1 'polypeptide(L)'
;MFEERRVIVVGIVGKNTEQTSKADPINRLLQRPVFQQHVASNNGNTIASWLTESTYNLTMFEERRVIVVGIVGKNTEQTSKADPINRLLQRPVFQQHVASNNGNAIASIEAFYSPEMSTLFLHLSGYGDMCSLEYFLNKNSTSDDRKGFFENLSDIETEHTRCLAFLLVYSHALLFVDPGCRFDQSYCRALKHANELRIRLREQISSKLEAVEDFPHAWAVEGRLAQPRFLFAFHRHLLRVDLSSLRRVC
;
A
#
# COMPACT_ATOMS: atom_id res chain seq x y z
N MET A 1 17.81 1.71 -19.79
CA MET A 1 19.00 2.03 -18.97
C MET A 1 18.51 2.17 -17.53
N PHE A 2 18.66 1.11 -16.75
CA PHE A 2 18.15 1.00 -15.39
C PHE A 2 19.19 1.57 -14.44
N GLU A 3 18.89 2.69 -13.81
CA GLU A 3 19.75 3.19 -12.74
C GLU A 3 19.23 2.63 -11.42
N GLU A 4 19.67 1.40 -11.11
CA GLU A 4 19.46 0.72 -9.84
C GLU A 4 20.25 1.44 -8.75
N ARG A 5 19.64 2.44 -8.11
CA ARG A 5 20.23 3.09 -6.94
C ARG A 5 19.74 2.41 -5.67
N ARG A 6 20.69 2.08 -4.80
CA ARG A 6 20.53 1.37 -3.54
C ARG A 6 19.47 2.06 -2.67
N VAL A 7 18.39 1.37 -2.37
CA VAL A 7 17.51 1.72 -1.25
C VAL A 7 17.97 0.89 -0.09
N ILE A 8 18.67 1.56 0.81
CA ILE A 8 18.84 1.08 2.15
C ILE A 8 17.44 1.25 2.77
N VAL A 9 16.82 0.14 3.18
CA VAL A 9 15.72 0.21 4.16
C VAL A 9 16.42 0.61 5.47
N VAL A 10 16.82 1.88 5.56
CA VAL A 10 17.48 2.42 6.74
C VAL A 10 16.42 2.37 7.84
N GLY A 11 16.81 1.76 8.95
CA GLY A 11 15.94 1.40 10.04
C GLY A 11 14.91 2.47 10.41
N ILE A 12 13.64 2.10 10.27
CA ILE A 12 12.63 2.50 11.26
C ILE A 12 12.78 1.52 12.44
N VAL A 13 13.99 1.42 12.98
CA VAL A 13 14.30 0.60 14.16
C VAL A 13 15.33 1.41 14.93
N GLY A 14 14.84 2.18 15.89
CA GLY A 14 15.70 2.70 16.94
C GLY A 14 16.38 1.51 17.61
N LYS A 15 17.70 1.43 17.50
CA LYS A 15 18.51 0.47 18.23
C LYS A 15 18.40 0.80 19.71
N ASN A 16 17.60 0.03 20.46
CA ASN A 16 17.88 -0.17 21.87
C ASN A 16 18.97 -1.25 21.96
N THR A 17 20.16 -0.79 22.35
CA THR A 17 21.31 -1.61 22.70
C THR A 17 20.96 -2.64 23.76
N GLU A 18 21.31 -3.90 23.52
CA GLU A 18 21.80 -4.80 24.57
C GLU A 18 22.61 -5.96 23.96
N GLN A 19 23.83 -6.13 24.47
CA GLN A 19 24.77 -7.20 24.14
C GLN A 19 24.39 -8.49 24.89
N THR A 20 24.54 -9.68 24.27
CA THR A 20 25.58 -10.68 24.62
C THR A 20 25.35 -12.11 24.08
N SER A 21 26.38 -12.59 23.39
CA SER A 21 27.03 -13.93 23.38
C SER A 21 26.36 -15.23 22.83
N LYS A 22 26.97 -15.70 21.73
CA LYS A 22 27.58 -17.02 21.42
C LYS A 22 26.77 -18.35 21.53
N ALA A 23 26.57 -19.01 20.37
CA ALA A 23 26.84 -20.46 20.12
C ALA A 23 26.73 -20.81 18.61
N ASP A 24 27.45 -21.85 18.18
CA ASP A 24 27.98 -22.15 16.82
C ASP A 24 27.00 -22.54 15.67
N PRO A 25 27.39 -22.41 14.37
CA PRO A 25 26.45 -22.36 13.24
C PRO A 25 26.31 -23.63 12.36
N ILE A 26 26.98 -24.75 12.62
CA ILE A 26 27.10 -25.82 11.61
C ILE A 26 26.06 -26.95 11.71
N ASN A 27 25.41 -27.15 12.87
CA ASN A 27 24.46 -28.26 13.07
C ASN A 27 22.98 -27.95 12.78
N ARG A 28 22.62 -26.74 12.33
CA ARG A 28 21.22 -26.38 12.02
C ARG A 28 20.86 -26.47 10.53
N LEU A 29 21.81 -26.80 9.66
CA LEU A 29 21.64 -26.73 8.20
C LEU A 29 21.00 -27.97 7.55
N LEU A 30 20.64 -29.03 8.30
CA LEU A 30 20.16 -30.28 7.69
C LEU A 30 18.79 -30.78 8.16
N GLN A 31 18.05 -30.01 8.95
CA GLN A 31 16.67 -30.39 9.32
C GLN A 31 15.76 -29.17 9.46
N ARG A 32 15.27 -28.62 8.35
CA ARG A 32 13.97 -27.92 8.35
C ARG A 32 13.17 -28.29 7.11
N PRO A 33 12.01 -28.96 7.27
CA PRO A 33 11.08 -29.16 6.18
C PRO A 33 10.43 -27.83 5.80
N VAL A 34 10.29 -27.63 4.50
CA VAL A 34 9.32 -26.78 3.76
C VAL A 34 8.62 -25.73 4.62
N PHE A 35 9.02 -24.46 4.45
CA PHE A 35 8.41 -23.27 5.05
C PHE A 35 6.94 -23.13 4.65
N GLN A 36 6.06 -23.76 5.42
CA GLN A 36 4.66 -23.37 5.54
C GLN A 36 4.65 -22.23 6.57
N GLN A 37 4.78 -21.01 6.07
CA GLN A 37 4.75 -19.82 6.91
C GLN A 37 3.36 -19.77 7.56
N HIS A 38 3.34 -20.04 8.87
CA HIS A 38 2.15 -19.95 9.69
C HIS A 38 1.50 -18.59 9.48
N VAL A 39 0.23 -18.65 9.08
CA VAL A 39 -0.73 -17.57 9.09
C VAL A 39 -0.70 -16.94 10.48
N ALA A 40 -0.07 -15.77 10.61
CA ALA A 40 -0.50 -14.83 11.62
C ALA A 40 -1.94 -14.45 11.25
N SER A 41 -2.89 -14.71 12.14
CA SER A 41 -4.28 -14.35 11.93
C SER A 41 -4.38 -12.83 11.77
N ASN A 42 -4.63 -12.40 10.53
CA ASN A 42 -4.70 -11.01 10.06
C ASN A 42 -5.88 -10.23 10.67
N ASN A 43 -5.79 -9.87 11.95
CA ASN A 43 -6.79 -9.06 12.64
C ASN A 43 -6.33 -7.60 12.88
N GLY A 44 -5.35 -7.12 12.12
CA GLY A 44 -4.91 -5.73 12.14
C GLY A 44 -3.94 -5.42 11.01
N ASN A 45 -4.43 -5.31 9.77
CA ASN A 45 -3.58 -5.19 8.56
C ASN A 45 -3.14 -3.77 8.23
N THR A 46 -3.14 -2.83 9.17
CA THR A 46 -2.67 -1.46 8.89
C THR A 46 -1.15 -1.42 8.74
N ILE A 47 -0.63 -0.44 8.01
CA ILE A 47 0.81 -0.22 7.90
C ILE A 47 1.47 0.01 9.26
N ALA A 48 0.77 0.60 10.22
CA ALA A 48 1.30 0.85 11.57
C ALA A 48 1.50 -0.45 12.36
N SER A 49 0.50 -1.35 12.35
CA SER A 49 0.62 -2.67 12.95
C SER A 49 1.66 -3.51 12.20
N TRP A 50 1.69 -3.47 10.87
CA TRP A 50 2.70 -4.15 10.08
C TRP A 50 4.12 -3.70 10.44
N LEU A 51 4.38 -2.39 10.57
CA LEU A 51 5.69 -1.88 10.98
C LEU A 51 6.12 -2.39 12.36
N THR A 52 5.17 -2.56 13.28
CA THR A 52 5.43 -3.05 14.64
C THR A 52 5.69 -4.56 14.67
N GLU A 53 4.92 -5.34 13.90
CA GLU A 53 5.02 -6.80 13.85
C GLU A 53 6.18 -7.30 12.98
N SER A 54 6.53 -6.53 11.94
CA SER A 54 7.54 -6.92 10.95
C SER A 54 8.98 -6.80 11.46
N THR A 55 9.23 -6.01 12.51
CA THR A 55 10.58 -5.79 13.08
C THR A 55 11.32 -7.08 13.41
N TYR A 56 10.61 -8.10 13.91
CA TYR A 56 11.22 -9.38 14.29
C TYR A 56 11.40 -10.34 13.10
N ASN A 57 10.51 -10.25 12.10
CA ASN A 57 10.43 -11.22 11.00
C ASN A 57 11.30 -10.83 9.79
N LEU A 58 11.65 -9.55 9.65
CA LEU A 58 12.40 -9.04 8.50
C LEU A 58 13.90 -8.93 8.70
N THR A 59 14.41 -9.26 9.89
CA THR A 59 15.86 -9.24 10.22
C THR A 59 16.68 -10.05 9.22
N MET A 60 16.16 -11.19 8.76
CA MET A 60 16.82 -12.02 7.73
C MET A 60 16.90 -11.38 6.34
N PHE A 61 16.27 -10.23 6.13
CA PHE A 61 16.20 -9.52 4.85
C PHE A 61 16.75 -8.08 4.91
N GLU A 62 17.40 -7.67 6.01
CA GLU A 62 17.83 -6.28 6.24
C GLU A 62 18.74 -5.72 5.14
N GLU A 63 19.59 -6.56 4.55
CA GLU A 63 20.50 -6.15 3.46
C GLU A 63 19.89 -6.27 2.06
N ARG A 64 18.66 -6.79 1.93
CA ARG A 64 18.02 -6.95 0.62
C ARG A 64 17.55 -5.61 0.09
N ARG A 65 17.83 -5.38 -1.19
CA ARG A 65 17.25 -4.24 -1.92
C ARG A 65 15.78 -4.51 -2.15
N VAL A 66 14.93 -3.57 -1.74
CA VAL A 66 13.48 -3.71 -1.84
C VAL A 66 12.91 -2.64 -2.76
N ILE A 67 11.96 -3.05 -3.61
CA ILE A 67 11.13 -2.12 -4.38
C ILE A 67 9.81 -1.94 -3.63
N VAL A 68 9.35 -0.70 -3.50
CA VAL A 68 8.06 -0.37 -2.87
C VAL A 68 7.05 -0.03 -3.96
N VAL A 69 5.94 -0.78 -4.02
CA VAL A 69 4.87 -0.61 -5.00
C VAL A 69 3.59 -0.25 -4.27
N GLY A 70 3.10 0.98 -4.47
CA GLY A 70 1.79 1.39 -4.00
C GLY A 70 0.69 0.95 -4.97
N ILE A 71 -0.40 0.42 -4.44
CA ILE A 71 -1.59 -0.01 -5.19
C ILE A 71 -2.72 0.94 -4.82
N VAL A 72 -3.20 1.69 -5.81
CA VAL A 72 -4.26 2.69 -5.68
C VAL A 72 -5.32 2.37 -6.72
N GLY A 73 -6.57 2.69 -6.46
CA GLY A 73 -7.62 2.37 -7.41
C GLY A 73 -9.00 2.36 -6.78
N LYS A 74 -9.95 1.84 -7.56
CA LYS A 74 -11.34 1.69 -7.18
C LYS A 74 -11.72 0.22 -7.22
N ASN A 75 -12.58 -0.17 -6.28
CA ASN A 75 -13.15 -1.51 -6.22
C ASN A 75 -14.61 -1.47 -6.65
N THR A 76 -15.06 -2.53 -7.32
CA THR A 76 -16.48 -2.83 -7.49
C THR A 76 -16.86 -3.99 -6.58
N GLU A 77 -18.15 -4.35 -6.54
CA GLU A 77 -18.60 -5.55 -5.81
C GLU A 77 -17.98 -6.85 -6.38
N GLN A 78 -17.61 -6.85 -7.67
CA GLN A 78 -17.18 -8.05 -8.39
C GLN A 78 -15.66 -8.09 -8.65
N THR A 79 -14.98 -6.96 -8.51
CA THR A 79 -13.56 -6.83 -8.86
C THR A 79 -12.82 -5.99 -7.82
N SER A 80 -11.76 -6.56 -7.25
CA SER A 80 -10.84 -5.85 -6.36
C SER A 80 -9.62 -5.35 -7.13
N LYS A 81 -9.19 -4.13 -6.82
CA LYS A 81 -7.93 -3.55 -7.31
C LYS A 81 -6.70 -4.36 -6.92
N ALA A 82 -6.80 -5.21 -5.90
CA ALA A 82 -5.71 -6.09 -5.48
C ALA A 82 -5.69 -7.44 -6.21
N ASP A 83 -6.73 -7.81 -6.97
CA ASP A 83 -6.81 -9.10 -7.66
C ASP A 83 -5.65 -9.37 -8.62
N PRO A 84 -5.14 -8.39 -9.41
CA PRO A 84 -3.94 -8.62 -10.22
C PRO A 84 -2.72 -9.01 -9.39
N ILE A 85 -2.56 -8.40 -8.21
CA ILE A 85 -1.42 -8.65 -7.32
C ILE A 85 -1.58 -9.98 -6.59
N ASN A 86 -2.78 -10.30 -6.11
CA ASN A 86 -3.07 -11.60 -5.51
C ASN A 86 -2.83 -12.74 -6.50
N ARG A 87 -3.20 -12.56 -7.78
CA ARG A 87 -2.91 -13.53 -8.85
C ARG A 87 -1.42 -13.63 -9.15
N LEU A 88 -0.70 -12.51 -9.20
CA LEU A 88 0.75 -12.50 -9.37
C LEU A 88 1.46 -13.27 -8.25
N LEU A 89 1.00 -13.08 -7.01
CA LEU A 89 1.52 -13.76 -5.81
C LEU A 89 1.00 -15.19 -5.66
N GLN A 90 0.04 -15.61 -6.49
CA GLN A 90 -0.71 -16.86 -6.37
C GLN A 90 -1.33 -17.07 -4.98
N ARG A 91 -1.65 -15.98 -4.27
CA ARG A 91 -2.11 -15.98 -2.88
C ARG A 91 -3.06 -14.81 -2.63
N PRO A 92 -4.15 -15.00 -1.85
CA PRO A 92 -5.11 -13.94 -1.53
C PRO A 92 -4.58 -13.08 -0.37
N VAL A 93 -3.53 -12.30 -0.62
CA VAL A 93 -2.83 -11.48 0.38
C VAL A 93 -3.69 -10.30 0.83
N PHE A 94 -4.21 -9.55 -0.14
CA PHE A 94 -5.07 -8.40 0.12
C PHE A 94 -6.50 -8.83 -0.09
N GLN A 95 -7.27 -8.90 0.99
CA GLN A 95 -8.67 -9.27 0.91
C GLN A 95 -9.51 -8.01 0.88
N GLN A 96 -10.61 -8.06 0.13
CA GLN A 96 -11.59 -6.97 0.16
C GLN A 96 -12.24 -6.97 1.54
N HIS A 97 -11.70 -6.15 2.44
CA HIS A 97 -12.27 -5.97 3.74
C HIS A 97 -13.55 -5.17 3.58
N VAL A 98 -14.69 -5.83 3.80
CA VAL A 98 -15.89 -5.13 4.27
C VAL A 98 -15.45 -4.49 5.57
N ALA A 99 -15.48 -3.15 5.64
CA ALA A 99 -15.01 -2.40 6.80
C ALA A 99 -15.55 -3.04 8.08
N SER A 100 -14.68 -3.78 8.77
CA SER A 100 -15.10 -4.47 9.99
C SER A 100 -15.26 -3.41 11.07
N ASN A 101 -16.28 -3.56 11.89
CA ASN A 101 -16.73 -2.63 12.96
C ASN A 101 -15.65 -2.16 13.97
N ASN A 102 -14.39 -2.59 13.83
CA ASN A 102 -13.35 -2.44 14.85
C ASN A 102 -12.34 -1.31 14.58
N GLY A 103 -12.49 -0.51 13.51
CA GLY A 103 -11.57 0.59 13.18
C GLY A 103 -12.28 1.89 12.80
N ASN A 104 -11.85 3.00 13.41
CA ASN A 104 -12.29 4.36 13.05
C ASN A 104 -11.61 4.91 11.78
N ALA A 105 -10.63 4.21 11.22
CA ALA A 105 -9.87 4.68 10.05
C ALA A 105 -10.67 4.43 8.75
N ILE A 106 -11.03 5.51 8.05
CA ILE A 106 -11.87 5.48 6.84
C ILE A 106 -11.02 5.25 5.58
N ALA A 107 -9.76 5.64 5.62
CA ALA A 107 -8.74 5.22 4.67
C ALA A 107 -7.58 4.56 5.42
N SER A 108 -6.98 3.54 4.82
CA SER A 108 -5.86 2.82 5.42
C SER A 108 -4.93 2.27 4.35
N ILE A 109 -3.67 2.05 4.73
CA ILE A 109 -2.68 1.39 3.89
C ILE A 109 -2.39 0.05 4.52
N GLU A 110 -2.52 -1.02 3.75
CA GLU A 110 -2.11 -2.37 4.13
C GLU A 110 -0.77 -2.69 3.49
N ALA A 111 0.11 -3.38 4.21
CA ALA A 111 1.46 -3.66 3.76
C ALA A 111 1.71 -5.17 3.66
N PHE A 112 2.35 -5.60 2.58
CA PHE A 112 2.81 -6.98 2.41
C PHE A 112 4.17 -7.03 1.73
N TYR A 113 5.14 -7.66 2.39
CA TYR A 113 6.45 -7.91 1.81
C TYR A 113 6.50 -9.30 1.16
N SER A 114 6.86 -9.34 -0.12
CA SER A 114 7.18 -10.58 -0.84
C SER A 114 8.70 -10.77 -0.89
N PRO A 115 9.27 -11.73 -0.14
CA PRO A 115 10.70 -12.01 -0.18
C PRO A 115 11.16 -12.57 -1.53
N GLU A 116 10.27 -13.26 -2.25
CA GLU A 116 10.55 -13.86 -3.56
C GLU A 116 10.82 -12.79 -4.61
N MET A 117 10.01 -11.73 -4.63
CA MET A 117 10.17 -10.60 -5.55
C MET A 117 10.98 -9.44 -4.95
N SER A 118 11.42 -9.56 -3.69
CA SER A 118 12.02 -8.47 -2.91
C SER A 118 11.21 -7.16 -3.06
N THR A 119 9.89 -7.27 -2.93
CA THR A 119 8.96 -6.17 -3.20
C THR A 119 8.00 -5.99 -2.03
N LEU A 120 7.88 -4.76 -1.54
CA LEU A 120 6.89 -4.34 -0.55
C LEU A 120 5.68 -3.74 -1.28
N PHE A 121 4.53 -4.39 -1.16
CA PHE A 121 3.26 -3.91 -1.69
C PHE A 121 2.54 -3.11 -0.62
N LEU A 122 2.09 -1.90 -0.98
CA LEU A 122 1.30 -1.02 -0.13
C LEU A 122 -0.07 -0.82 -0.77
N HIS A 123 -1.10 -1.45 -0.22
CA HIS A 123 -2.47 -1.40 -0.73
C HIS A 123 -3.27 -0.30 -0.03
N LEU A 124 -3.71 0.72 -0.79
CA LEU A 124 -4.52 1.81 -0.25
C LEU A 124 -6.02 1.47 -0.35
N SER A 125 -6.66 1.29 0.79
CA SER A 125 -8.11 1.22 0.95
C SER A 125 -8.65 2.62 1.29
N GLY A 126 -9.70 3.07 0.60
CA GLY A 126 -10.27 4.40 0.83
C GLY A 126 -11.67 4.58 0.24
N TYR A 127 -12.14 5.82 0.10
CA TYR A 127 -13.51 6.10 -0.35
C TYR A 127 -13.79 5.73 -1.82
N GLY A 128 -12.74 5.47 -2.62
CA GLY A 128 -12.89 4.93 -3.97
C GLY A 128 -13.40 3.48 -3.98
N ASP A 129 -13.44 2.81 -2.83
CA ASP A 129 -13.94 1.46 -2.68
C ASP A 129 -15.42 1.50 -2.29
N MET A 130 -16.29 0.90 -3.11
CA MET A 130 -17.74 0.95 -2.86
C MET A 130 -18.13 0.42 -1.47
N CYS A 131 -17.51 -0.67 -1.01
CA CYS A 131 -17.79 -1.22 0.32
C CYS A 131 -17.43 -0.25 1.46
N SER A 132 -16.33 0.50 1.31
CA SER A 132 -15.90 1.50 2.30
C SER A 132 -16.87 2.69 2.33
N LEU A 133 -17.35 3.11 1.15
CA LEU A 133 -18.32 4.19 1.02
C LEU A 133 -19.68 3.79 1.61
N GLU A 134 -20.17 2.58 1.30
CA GLU A 134 -21.43 2.06 1.81
C GLU A 134 -21.42 1.96 3.34
N TYR A 135 -20.36 1.37 3.91
CA TYR A 135 -20.19 1.30 5.37
C TYR A 135 -20.24 2.68 6.01
N PHE A 136 -19.58 3.66 5.40
CA PHE A 136 -19.57 5.03 5.91
C PHE A 136 -20.95 5.69 5.84
N LEU A 137 -21.67 5.57 4.72
CA LEU A 137 -23.01 6.12 4.59
C LEU A 137 -23.97 5.51 5.62
N ASN A 138 -23.89 4.19 5.82
CA ASN A 138 -24.73 3.48 6.78
C ASN A 138 -24.40 3.89 8.23
N LYS A 139 -23.10 4.00 8.58
CA LYS A 139 -22.67 4.46 9.91
C LYS A 139 -23.22 5.84 10.23
N ASN A 140 -23.04 6.80 9.32
CA ASN A 140 -23.50 8.18 9.51
C ASN A 140 -25.03 8.32 9.57
N SER A 141 -25.76 7.42 8.90
CA SER A 141 -27.23 7.40 8.95
C SER A 141 -27.77 6.97 10.32
N THR A 142 -26.95 6.26 11.10
CA THR A 142 -27.33 5.69 12.40
C THR A 142 -26.77 6.46 13.60
N SER A 143 -25.73 7.25 13.41
CA SER A 143 -25.16 8.11 14.44
C SER A 143 -25.93 9.43 14.50
N ASP A 144 -26.32 9.85 15.71
CA ASP A 144 -26.91 11.16 16.04
C ASP A 144 -25.86 12.30 15.93
N ASP A 145 -25.00 12.20 14.91
CA ASP A 145 -23.82 13.04 14.76
C ASP A 145 -24.23 14.38 14.16
N ARG A 146 -23.83 15.47 14.83
CA ARG A 146 -24.21 16.84 14.46
C ARG A 146 -23.49 17.33 13.19
N LYS A 147 -22.61 16.50 12.63
CA LYS A 147 -21.74 16.81 11.51
C LYS A 147 -22.47 16.53 10.19
N GLY A 148 -22.46 17.50 9.28
CA GLY A 148 -23.18 17.40 8.00
C GLY A 148 -22.55 16.36 7.06
N PHE A 149 -23.33 15.84 6.11
CA PHE A 149 -22.85 14.89 5.08
C PHE A 149 -21.55 15.36 4.40
N PHE A 150 -21.48 16.64 4.01
CA PHE A 150 -20.31 17.20 3.32
C PHE A 150 -19.08 17.31 4.20
N GLU A 151 -19.25 17.60 5.49
CA GLU A 151 -18.14 17.69 6.45
C GLU A 151 -17.57 16.29 6.71
N ASN A 152 -18.45 15.30 6.84
CA ASN A 152 -18.11 13.89 6.95
C ASN A 152 -17.36 13.42 5.70
N LEU A 153 -17.87 13.71 4.49
CA LEU A 153 -17.19 13.35 3.24
C LEU A 153 -15.80 14.03 3.12
N SER A 154 -15.71 15.29 3.53
CA SER A 154 -14.46 16.06 3.52
C SER A 154 -13.37 15.44 4.40
N ASP A 155 -13.74 14.91 5.57
CA ASP A 155 -12.79 14.19 6.44
C ASP A 155 -12.21 12.96 5.73
N ILE A 156 -13.04 12.19 5.01
CA ILE A 156 -12.58 11.00 4.30
C ILE A 156 -11.66 11.36 3.14
N GLU A 157 -12.05 12.35 2.34
CA GLU A 157 -11.21 12.82 1.23
C GLU A 157 -9.87 13.33 1.75
N THR A 158 -9.88 13.99 2.91
CA THR A 158 -8.66 14.44 3.60
C THR A 158 -7.79 13.26 4.03
N GLU A 159 -8.37 12.24 4.65
CA GLU A 159 -7.62 11.05 5.09
C GLU A 159 -7.06 10.25 3.91
N HIS A 160 -7.85 10.07 2.86
CA HIS A 160 -7.40 9.45 1.61
C HIS A 160 -6.24 10.24 0.99
N THR A 161 -6.32 11.57 0.98
CA THR A 161 -5.25 12.45 0.48
C THR A 161 -3.97 12.30 1.31
N ARG A 162 -4.07 12.15 2.63
CA ARG A 162 -2.91 11.86 3.50
C ARG A 162 -2.26 10.53 3.16
N CYS A 163 -3.05 9.46 3.01
CA CYS A 163 -2.51 8.15 2.62
C CYS A 163 -1.88 8.19 1.23
N LEU A 164 -2.48 8.88 0.26
CA LEU A 164 -1.91 9.03 -1.07
C LEU A 164 -0.61 9.84 -1.05
N ALA A 165 -0.54 10.91 -0.24
CA ALA A 165 0.69 11.68 -0.04
C ALA A 165 1.80 10.83 0.58
N PHE A 166 1.46 9.95 1.53
CA PHE A 166 2.39 8.95 2.06
C PHE A 166 2.94 8.05 0.95
N LEU A 167 2.07 7.48 0.10
CA LEU A 167 2.52 6.64 -1.00
C LEU A 167 3.44 7.39 -1.99
N LEU A 168 3.21 8.69 -2.22
CA LEU A 168 4.08 9.53 -3.06
C LEU A 168 5.48 9.75 -2.48
N VAL A 169 5.66 9.61 -1.17
CA VAL A 169 6.93 9.78 -0.47
C VAL A 169 7.72 8.48 -0.44
N TYR A 170 7.04 7.34 -0.22
CA TYR A 170 7.70 6.05 0.07
C TYR A 170 7.74 5.07 -1.12
N SER A 171 6.95 5.27 -2.19
CA SER A 171 6.84 4.29 -3.28
C SER A 171 7.76 4.57 -4.46
N HIS A 172 8.26 3.50 -5.09
CA HIS A 172 9.03 3.54 -6.34
C HIS A 172 8.12 3.51 -7.57
N ALA A 173 6.97 2.85 -7.44
CA ALA A 173 5.92 2.82 -8.44
C ALA A 173 4.55 2.92 -7.75
N LEU A 174 3.61 3.62 -8.40
CA LEU A 174 2.19 3.55 -8.05
C LEU A 174 1.44 2.89 -9.19
N LEU A 175 0.77 1.80 -8.87
CA LEU A 175 -0.12 1.09 -9.77
C LEU A 175 -1.56 1.54 -9.49
N PHE A 176 -2.13 2.26 -10.45
CA PHE A 176 -3.53 2.62 -10.48
C PHE A 176 -4.33 1.52 -11.16
N VAL A 177 -5.19 0.84 -10.41
CA VAL A 177 -6.06 -0.20 -10.95
C VAL A 177 -7.48 0.34 -11.01
N ASP A 178 -8.02 0.41 -12.21
CA ASP A 178 -9.39 0.89 -12.43
C ASP A 178 -10.24 -0.24 -13.04
N PRO A 179 -11.48 -0.45 -12.55
CA PRO A 179 -12.41 -1.40 -13.17
C PRO A 179 -12.93 -0.89 -14.52
N GLY A 180 -12.89 0.41 -14.77
CA GLY A 180 -13.26 1.01 -16.05
C GLY A 180 -12.21 0.81 -17.13
N CYS A 181 -12.62 1.03 -18.38
CA CYS A 181 -11.73 1.05 -19.55
C CYS A 181 -11.26 2.47 -19.94
N ARG A 182 -11.62 3.49 -19.14
CA ARG A 182 -11.30 4.89 -19.37
C ARG A 182 -10.51 5.43 -18.20
N PHE A 183 -9.56 6.31 -18.51
CA PHE A 183 -8.81 7.02 -17.49
C PHE A 183 -9.73 7.96 -16.70
N ASP A 184 -9.73 7.82 -15.38
CA ASP A 184 -10.53 8.66 -14.50
C ASP A 184 -9.76 9.93 -14.07
N GLN A 185 -10.31 11.09 -14.42
CA GLN A 185 -9.72 12.39 -14.08
C GLN A 185 -9.74 12.69 -12.57
N SER A 186 -10.54 11.97 -11.77
CA SER A 186 -10.48 12.08 -10.30
C SER A 186 -9.12 11.70 -9.74
N TYR A 187 -8.38 10.76 -10.37
CA TYR A 187 -7.01 10.46 -9.97
C TYR A 187 -6.08 11.67 -10.13
N CYS A 188 -6.22 12.45 -11.21
CA CYS A 188 -5.43 13.66 -11.39
C CYS A 188 -5.69 14.68 -10.28
N ARG A 189 -6.96 14.86 -9.88
CA ARG A 189 -7.33 15.77 -8.78
C ARG A 189 -6.77 15.28 -7.45
N ALA A 190 -6.95 14.01 -7.13
CA ALA A 190 -6.42 13.41 -5.91
C ALA A 190 -4.89 13.50 -5.84
N LEU A 191 -4.19 13.20 -6.94
CA LEU A 191 -2.73 13.31 -7.02
C LEU A 191 -2.25 14.75 -6.89
N LYS A 192 -2.97 15.71 -7.48
CA LYS A 192 -2.65 17.13 -7.32
C LYS A 192 -2.73 17.54 -5.85
N HIS A 193 -3.82 17.22 -5.16
CA HIS A 193 -3.99 17.54 -3.75
C HIS A 193 -2.98 16.82 -2.85
N ALA A 194 -2.70 15.54 -3.12
CA ALA A 194 -1.68 14.79 -2.39
C ALA A 194 -0.28 15.37 -2.59
N ASN A 195 0.05 15.83 -3.81
CA ASN A 195 1.33 16.47 -4.07
C ASN A 195 1.43 17.88 -3.43
N GLU A 196 0.34 18.66 -3.41
CA GLU A 196 0.28 19.93 -2.68
C GLU A 196 0.52 19.72 -1.17
N LEU A 197 -0.12 18.71 -0.59
CA LEU A 197 0.09 18.33 0.81
C LEU A 197 1.54 17.88 1.06
N ARG A 198 2.10 17.06 0.16
CA ARG A 198 3.50 16.61 0.23
C ARG A 198 4.48 17.78 0.21
N ILE A 199 4.29 18.74 -0.70
CA ILE A 199 5.16 19.93 -0.79
C ILE A 199 5.06 20.75 0.50
N ARG A 200 3.85 20.95 1.03
CA ARG A 200 3.62 21.69 2.28
C ARG A 200 4.33 21.04 3.48
N LEU A 201 4.34 19.70 3.54
CA LEU A 201 4.94 18.95 4.63
C LEU A 201 6.42 18.60 4.40
N ARG A 202 7.00 18.99 3.26
CA ARG A 202 8.36 18.59 2.85
C ARG A 202 9.41 18.88 3.91
N GLU A 203 9.42 20.08 4.48
CA GLU A 203 10.42 20.48 5.48
C GLU A 203 10.33 19.63 6.76
N GLN A 204 9.10 19.37 7.23
CA GLN A 204 8.86 18.52 8.39
C GLN A 204 9.28 17.07 8.13
N ILE A 205 9.00 16.55 6.92
CA ILE A 205 9.41 15.22 6.51
C ILE A 205 10.95 15.16 6.40
N SER A 206 11.58 16.15 5.77
CA SER A 206 13.04 16.25 5.64
C SER A 206 13.73 16.19 7.00
N SER A 207 13.28 17.01 7.95
CA SER A 207 13.84 17.03 9.31
C SER A 207 13.70 15.67 10.02
N LYS A 208 12.58 14.96 9.84
CA LYS A 208 12.40 13.61 10.39
C LYS A 208 13.28 12.57 9.71
N LEU A 209 13.50 12.67 8.40
CA LEU A 209 14.37 11.76 7.66
C LEU A 209 15.84 11.98 8.00
N GLU A 210 16.27 13.23 8.23
CA GLU A 210 17.63 13.56 8.66
C GLU A 210 17.95 13.05 10.08
N ALA A 211 16.93 12.89 10.93
CA ALA A 211 17.09 12.33 12.26
C ALA A 211 17.32 10.81 12.27
N VAL A 212 17.15 10.13 11.13
CA VAL A 212 17.40 8.69 11.01
C VAL A 212 18.90 8.44 10.81
N GLU A 213 19.47 7.58 11.66
CA GLU A 213 20.90 7.18 11.60
C GLU A 213 21.24 6.62 10.22
N ASP A 214 22.36 7.05 9.62
CA ASP A 214 22.85 6.61 8.30
C ASP A 214 21.89 6.82 7.12
N PHE A 215 20.91 7.73 7.22
CA PHE A 215 20.01 8.04 6.11
C PHE A 215 20.69 8.91 5.02
N PRO A 216 20.54 8.57 3.72
CA PRO A 216 21.13 9.37 2.65
C PRO A 216 20.64 10.82 2.64
N HIS A 217 21.56 11.77 2.88
CA HIS A 217 21.22 13.20 2.96
C HIS A 217 20.49 13.73 1.72
N ALA A 218 20.86 13.25 0.52
CA ALA A 218 20.20 13.63 -0.73
C ALA A 218 18.69 13.33 -0.74
N TRP A 219 18.27 12.23 -0.13
CA TRP A 219 16.86 11.84 -0.03
C TRP A 219 16.14 12.58 1.08
N ALA A 220 16.86 12.87 2.16
CA ALA A 220 16.33 13.62 3.29
C ALA A 220 15.90 15.03 2.83
N VAL A 221 16.82 15.76 2.16
CA VAL A 221 16.57 17.11 1.61
C VAL A 221 15.42 17.14 0.61
N GLU A 222 15.24 16.06 -0.16
CA GLU A 222 14.14 15.97 -1.12
C GLU A 222 12.78 15.76 -0.41
N GLY A 223 12.79 15.22 0.81
CA GLY A 223 11.59 14.88 1.58
C GLY A 223 10.83 13.69 1.00
N ARG A 224 11.52 12.81 0.26
CA ARG A 224 10.99 11.56 -0.30
C ARG A 224 12.09 10.54 -0.54
N LEU A 225 11.75 9.25 -0.47
CA LEU A 225 12.70 8.17 -0.73
C LEU A 225 12.82 7.86 -2.22
N ALA A 226 11.76 8.08 -2.97
CA ALA A 226 11.73 7.83 -4.41
C ALA A 226 10.78 8.78 -5.13
N GLN A 227 11.00 8.93 -6.43
CA GLN A 227 10.03 9.52 -7.34
C GLN A 227 9.20 8.39 -7.98
N PRO A 228 7.94 8.18 -7.55
CA PRO A 228 7.15 7.07 -8.04
C PRO A 228 6.86 7.19 -9.53
N ARG A 229 7.01 6.08 -10.25
CA ARG A 229 6.51 5.93 -11.62
C ARG A 229 5.04 5.51 -11.59
N PHE A 230 4.20 6.21 -12.33
CA PHE A 230 2.77 5.89 -12.38
C PHE A 230 2.49 4.87 -13.48
N LEU A 231 1.82 3.79 -13.09
CA LEU A 231 1.37 2.72 -13.97
C LEU A 231 -0.16 2.66 -13.87
N PHE A 232 -0.83 2.50 -15.00
CA PHE A 232 -2.29 2.43 -15.06
C PHE A 232 -2.70 1.07 -15.63
N ALA A 233 -3.45 0.30 -14.85
CA ALA A 233 -4.01 -0.98 -15.22
C ALA A 233 -5.54 -0.88 -15.28
N PHE A 234 -6.07 -0.96 -16.48
CA PHE A 234 -7.51 -0.89 -16.73
C PHE A 234 -8.06 -2.30 -16.98
N HIS A 235 -9.18 -2.62 -16.35
CA HIS A 235 -9.91 -3.82 -16.72
C HIS A 235 -10.50 -3.66 -18.12
N ARG A 236 -10.24 -4.64 -18.98
CA ARG A 236 -10.91 -4.73 -20.28
C ARG A 236 -12.29 -5.33 -20.07
N HIS A 237 -13.32 -4.49 -20.01
CA HIS A 237 -14.67 -4.98 -20.29
C HIS A 237 -14.74 -5.39 -21.76
N LEU A 238 -15.03 -6.67 -21.99
CA LEU A 238 -15.23 -7.26 -23.32
C LEU A 238 -16.56 -6.78 -23.91
N LEU A 239 -16.74 -5.48 -24.16
CA LEU A 239 -17.92 -4.94 -24.84
C LEU A 239 -17.95 -5.28 -26.36
N ARG A 240 -17.18 -6.26 -26.81
CA ARG A 240 -17.03 -6.62 -28.24
C ARG A 240 -16.75 -8.11 -28.50
N VAL A 241 -17.25 -9.04 -27.69
CA VAL A 241 -17.28 -10.46 -28.12
C VAL A 241 -18.51 -10.76 -28.99
N ASP A 242 -19.57 -9.96 -28.89
CA ASP A 242 -20.85 -10.27 -29.55
C ASP A 242 -21.10 -9.62 -30.92
N LEU A 243 -20.16 -8.81 -31.44
CA LEU A 243 -20.31 -8.21 -32.79
C LEU A 243 -19.55 -8.95 -33.89
N SER A 244 -18.60 -9.83 -33.54
CA SER A 244 -17.86 -10.65 -34.50
C SER A 244 -18.36 -12.10 -34.56
N SER A 245 -19.15 -12.56 -33.59
CA SER A 245 -19.79 -13.87 -33.58
C SER A 245 -21.10 -13.92 -34.39
N LEU A 246 -21.70 -12.78 -34.71
CA LEU A 246 -22.91 -12.67 -35.57
C LEU A 246 -22.62 -12.61 -37.09
N ARG A 247 -21.37 -12.74 -37.53
CA ARG A 247 -20.99 -12.75 -38.97
C ARG A 247 -20.48 -14.10 -39.49
N ARG A 248 -20.97 -15.22 -38.92
CA ARG A 248 -20.77 -16.55 -39.52
C ARG A 248 -22.06 -17.35 -39.60
N VAL A 249 -23.06 -16.80 -40.27
CA VAL A 249 -24.03 -17.60 -41.05
C VAL A 249 -24.40 -16.73 -42.26
N CYS A 250 -23.85 -17.09 -43.42
CA CYS A 250 -24.34 -16.93 -44.79
C CYS A 250 -23.20 -17.35 -45.72
#